data_AF-A0A382I1Y1-F1
#
_entry.id   AF-A0A382I1Y1-F1
#
_cell.length_a   1.000
_cell.length_b   1.000
_cell.length_c   1.000
_cell.angle_alpha   90.00
_cell.angle_beta   90.00
_cell.angle_gamma   90.00
#
_symmetry.space_group_name_H-M   'P 1'
#
loop_
_entity.id
_entity.type
_entity.pdbx_description
1 polymer ?
#
loop_
_entity_poly.entity_id
_entity_poly.type
_entity_poly.pdbx_seq_one_letter_code
_entity_poly.pdbx_strand_id
1 'polypeptide(L)'
;MNIEFEEFDSVEDIFMYMASVAPPMKNYLPINSYKGYIFAIIPISQSGDVTYLMVYTKGSMDNGILEFDINTKSYKKVESIERADKTYF
;
A
#
# COMPACT_ATOMS: atom_id res chain seq x y z
N MET A 1 4.74 20.19 8.91
CA MET A 1 4.15 18.98 8.31
C MET A 1 4.24 19.16 6.81
N ASN A 2 5.15 18.42 6.19
CA ASN A 2 5.40 18.51 4.75
C ASN A 2 4.76 17.29 4.08
N ILE A 3 4.14 17.49 2.92
CA ILE A 3 3.53 16.40 2.15
C ILE A 3 4.10 16.46 0.74
N GLU A 4 4.71 15.36 0.34
CA GLU A 4 5.14 15.09 -1.04
C GLU A 4 4.09 14.21 -1.72
N PHE A 5 3.96 14.36 -3.04
CA PHE A 5 2.94 13.67 -3.82
C PHE A 5 3.57 12.99 -5.02
N GLU A 6 3.17 11.76 -5.28
CA GLU A 6 3.59 11.00 -6.45
C GLU A 6 2.34 10.34 -7.09
N GLU A 7 2.08 10.68 -8.35
CA GLU A 7 0.99 10.11 -9.15
C GLU A 7 1.51 8.90 -9.93
N PHE A 8 0.75 7.80 -9.88
CA PHE A 8 1.00 6.58 -10.63
C PHE A 8 -0.06 6.34 -11.69
N ASP A 9 0.30 5.63 -12.75
CA ASP A 9 -0.59 5.32 -13.87
C ASP A 9 -1.68 4.31 -13.51
N SER A 10 -1.40 3.39 -12.57
CA SER A 10 -2.32 2.33 -12.18
C SER A 10 -2.26 2.00 -10.69
N VAL A 11 -3.27 1.25 -10.23
CA VAL A 11 -3.36 0.74 -8.86
C VAL A 11 -2.26 -0.27 -8.58
N GLU A 12 -1.97 -1.12 -9.57
CA GLU A 12 -0.95 -2.14 -9.52
C GLU A 12 0.45 -1.52 -9.35
N ASP A 13 0.69 -0.34 -9.91
CA ASP A 13 1.94 0.39 -9.72
C ASP A 13 2.09 0.90 -8.29
N ILE A 14 1.00 1.40 -7.68
CA ILE A 14 1.00 1.73 -6.24
C ILE A 14 1.30 0.48 -5.42
N PHE A 15 0.67 -0.65 -5.71
CA PHE A 15 0.87 -1.88 -4.95
C PHE A 15 2.30 -2.40 -5.08
N MET A 16 2.88 -2.32 -6.28
CA MET A 16 4.29 -2.63 -6.51
C MET A 16 5.21 -1.71 -5.72
N TYR A 17 4.96 -0.40 -5.76
CA TYR A 17 5.73 0.57 -4.99
C TYR A 17 5.64 0.29 -3.49
N MET A 18 4.43 0.10 -2.97
CA MET A 18 4.16 -0.21 -1.58
C MET A 18 4.85 -1.50 -1.13
N ALA A 19 4.83 -2.56 -1.96
CA ALA A 19 5.56 -3.79 -1.68
C ALA A 19 7.08 -3.59 -1.61
N SER A 20 7.64 -2.67 -2.40
CA SER A 20 9.09 -2.37 -2.39
C SER A 20 9.55 -1.59 -1.16
N VAL A 21 8.69 -0.74 -0.60
CA VAL A 21 9.00 0.09 0.58
C VAL A 21 8.49 -0.52 1.89
N ALA A 22 7.74 -1.62 1.81
CA ALA A 22 7.24 -2.33 2.97
C ALA A 22 8.40 -2.84 3.83
N PRO A 23 8.40 -2.59 5.15
CA PRO A 23 9.33 -3.25 6.05
C PRO A 23 9.16 -4.78 5.92
N PRO A 24 10.24 -5.58 5.95
CA PRO A 24 10.17 -7.04 5.83
C PRO A 24 9.22 -7.74 6.84
N MET A 25 8.85 -7.06 7.92
CA MET A 25 7.97 -7.55 8.98
C MET A 25 6.50 -7.11 8.82
N LYS A 26 6.17 -6.23 7.88
CA LYS A 26 4.79 -5.79 7.63
C LYS A 26 4.23 -6.51 6.41
N ASN A 27 3.49 -7.59 6.66
CA ASN A 27 2.81 -8.37 5.62
C ASN A 27 1.52 -7.71 5.08
N TYR A 28 1.12 -6.57 5.65
CA TYR A 28 -0.10 -5.84 5.27
C TYR A 28 0.16 -4.34 5.31
N LEU A 29 -0.36 -3.64 4.30
CA LEU A 29 -0.20 -2.20 4.13
C LEU A 29 -1.57 -1.56 3.90
N PRO A 30 -1.88 -0.44 4.57
CA PRO A 30 -3.13 0.26 4.36
C PRO A 30 -3.13 0.97 3.01
N ILE A 31 -4.19 0.74 2.22
CA ILE A 31 -4.54 1.48 1.01
C ILE A 31 -5.90 2.14 1.27
N ASN A 32 -6.04 3.39 0.85
CA ASN A 32 -7.27 4.16 1.02
C ASN A 32 -7.89 4.45 -0.33
N SER A 33 -9.22 4.53 -0.37
CA SER A 33 -10.00 4.92 -1.54
C SER A 33 -10.91 6.08 -1.15
N TYR A 34 -10.84 7.20 -1.89
CA TYR A 34 -11.67 8.38 -1.65
C TYR A 34 -11.90 9.17 -2.94
N LYS A 35 -13.17 9.48 -3.24
CA LYS A 35 -13.59 10.33 -4.38
C LYS A 35 -12.94 9.97 -5.73
N GLY A 36 -12.82 8.68 -6.04
CA GLY A 36 -12.23 8.21 -7.29
C GLY A 36 -10.70 8.25 -7.32
N TYR A 37 -10.07 8.35 -6.15
CA TYR A 37 -8.63 8.22 -5.97
C TYR A 37 -8.31 7.09 -5.02
N ILE A 38 -7.26 6.35 -5.35
CA ILE A 38 -6.66 5.33 -4.50
C ILE A 38 -5.29 5.84 -4.06
N PHE A 39 -4.98 5.75 -2.78
CA PHE A 39 -3.75 6.32 -2.23
C PHE A 39 -3.24 5.63 -0.97
N ALA A 40 -1.95 5.78 -0.71
CA ALA A 40 -1.32 5.45 0.57
C ALA A 40 -0.51 6.64 1.08
N ILE A 41 -0.42 6.75 2.41
CA ILE A 41 0.35 7.78 3.09
C ILE A 41 1.50 7.10 3.83
N ILE A 42 2.73 7.43 3.45
CA ILE A 42 3.95 6.81 3.95
C ILE A 42 4.72 7.87 4.76
N PRO A 43 4.97 7.64 6.07
CA PRO A 43 5.87 8.51 6.82
C PRO A 43 7.31 8.22 6.40
N ILE A 44 8.02 9.23 5.89
CA ILE A 44 9.41 9.07 5.40
C ILE A 44 10.45 9.73 6.31
N SER A 45 10.04 10.59 7.24
CA SER A 45 10.94 11.24 8.20
C SER A 45 11.32 10.34 9.37
N GLN A 46 12.60 10.33 9.76
CA GLN A 46 13.10 9.51 10.88
C GLN A 46 13.05 10.23 12.25
N SER A 47 13.08 11.57 12.31
CA SER A 47 12.76 12.38 13.51
C SER A 47 12.73 13.88 13.18
N GLY A 48 11.98 14.68 13.96
CA GLY A 48 11.88 16.13 13.80
C GLY A 48 10.67 16.58 12.98
N ASP A 49 10.90 17.13 11.79
CA ASP A 49 9.82 17.56 10.90
C ASP A 49 9.21 16.36 10.19
N VAL A 50 7.92 16.12 10.47
CA VAL A 50 7.21 14.98 9.89
C VAL A 50 6.88 15.27 8.43
N THR A 51 7.55 14.54 7.54
CA THR A 51 7.29 14.51 6.10
C THR A 51 6.57 13.22 5.74
N TYR A 52 5.47 13.38 5.01
CA TYR A 52 4.68 12.27 4.47
C TYR A 52 4.80 12.25 2.95
N LEU A 53 4.95 11.06 2.38
CA LEU A 53 4.77 10.83 0.96
C LEU A 53 3.36 10.27 0.74
N MET A 54 2.57 10.94 -0.09
CA MET A 54 1.29 10.43 -0.57
C MET A 54 1.46 9.92 -2.00
N VAL A 55 1.40 8.61 -2.15
CA VAL A 55 1.34 7.95 -3.47
C VAL A 55 -0.12 7.77 -3.85
N TYR A 56 -0.49 8.11 -5.08
CA TYR A 56 -1.89 8.08 -5.50
C TYR A 56 -2.09 7.79 -6.99
N THR A 57 -3.29 7.34 -7.34
CA THR A 57 -3.74 7.15 -8.72
C THR A 57 -5.25 7.37 -8.80
N LYS A 58 -5.76 7.59 -10.02
CA LYS A 58 -7.20 7.67 -10.28
C LYS A 58 -7.77 6.27 -10.41
N GLY A 59 -8.82 5.97 -9.66
CA GLY A 59 -9.46 4.67 -9.70
C GLY A 59 -10.49 4.49 -8.60
N SER A 60 -11.19 3.36 -8.66
CA SER A 60 -12.09 2.90 -7.61
C SER A 60 -11.72 1.48 -7.25
N MET A 61 -11.83 1.17 -5.97
CA MET A 61 -11.48 -0.13 -5.41
C MET A 61 -12.53 -0.55 -4.41
N ASP A 62 -12.84 -1.84 -4.42
CA ASP A 62 -13.74 -2.43 -3.45
C ASP A 62 -13.08 -2.51 -2.07
N ASN A 63 -13.86 -2.24 -1.04
CA ASN A 63 -13.40 -2.43 0.33
C ASN A 63 -13.14 -3.91 0.62
N GLY A 64 -12.07 -4.19 1.36
CA GLY A 64 -11.74 -5.51 1.85
C GLY A 64 -10.24 -5.75 1.93
N ILE A 65 -9.88 -7.02 2.04
CA ILE A 65 -8.48 -7.48 2.02
C ILE A 65 -8.13 -7.84 0.58
N LEU A 66 -7.00 -7.33 0.11
CA LEU A 66 -6.46 -7.63 -1.20
C LEU A 66 -5.12 -8.35 -1.05
N GLU A 67 -4.97 -9.44 -1.79
CA GLU A 67 -3.69 -10.13 -1.96
C GLU A 67 -3.09 -9.67 -3.29
N PHE A 68 -1.87 -9.15 -3.25
CA PHE A 68 -1.12 -8.71 -4.43
C PHE A 68 0.00 -9.71 -4.74
N ASP A 69 0.05 -10.18 -5.98
CA ASP A 69 1.12 -11.03 -6.49
C ASP A 69 2.07 -10.19 -7.35
N ILE A 70 3.30 -10.04 -6.84
CA ILE A 70 4.37 -9.26 -7.49
C ILE A 70 4.76 -9.87 -8.84
N ASN A 71 4.71 -11.20 -8.98
CA ASN A 71 5.19 -11.87 -10.20
C ASN A 71 4.23 -11.66 -11.37
N THR A 72 2.93 -11.69 -11.10
CA THR A 72 1.89 -11.49 -12.11
C THR A 72 1.44 -10.03 -12.20
N LYS A 73 1.90 -9.17 -11.27
CA LYS A 73 1.47 -7.77 -11.13
C LYS A 73 -0.06 -7.67 -11.11
N SER A 74 -0.68 -8.53 -10.33
CA SER A 74 -2.14 -8.61 -10.23
C SER A 74 -2.58 -8.74 -8.79
N TYR A 75 -3.81 -8.33 -8.48
CA TYR A 75 -4.39 -8.48 -7.16
C TYR A 75 -5.76 -9.14 -7.21
N LYS A 76 -6.12 -9.78 -6.11
CA LYS A 76 -7.45 -10.38 -5.92
C LYS A 76 -7.98 -10.08 -4.52
N LYS A 77 -9.31 -10.04 -4.40
CA LYS A 77 -9.97 -9.96 -3.11
C LYS A 77 -9.91 -11.30 -2.38
N VAL A 78 -9.59 -11.27 -1.10
CA VAL A 78 -9.57 -12.46 -0.23
C VAL A 78 -10.44 -12.24 0.99
N GLU A 79 -10.97 -13.32 1.56
CA GLU A 79 -11.83 -13.25 2.74
C GLU A 79 -11.05 -13.08 4.05
N SER A 80 -9.79 -13.53 4.07
CA SER A 80 -8.93 -13.48 5.26
C SER A 80 -7.46 -13.34 4.87
N ILE A 81 -6.65 -12.82 5.80
CA ILE A 81 -5.19 -12.77 5.69
C ILE A 81 -4.64 -14.06 6.28
N GLU A 82 -3.94 -14.86 5.49
CA GLU A 82 -3.14 -15.96 6.04
C GLU A 82 -1.79 -15.41 6.52
N ARG A 83 -1.55 -15.48 7.84
CA ARG A 83 -0.22 -15.21 8.41
C ARG A 83 0.74 -16.32 7.98
N ALA A 84 1.80 -15.96 7.27
CA ALA A 84 2.89 -16.87 6.93
C ALA A 84 3.68 -17.35 8.17
N ASP A 85 3.57 -16.60 9.27
CA ASP A 85 4.34 -16.73 10.51
C ASP A 85 3.67 -17.62 11.58
N LYS A 86 3.01 -18.72 11.17
CA LYS A 86 2.53 -19.78 12.10
C LYS A 86 3.67 -20.52 12.85
N THR A 87 4.94 -20.19 12.59
CA THR A 87 6.12 -20.94 13.09
C THR A 87 6.74 -20.37 14.37
N TYR A 88 6.32 -19.20 14.86
CA TYR A 88 6.86 -18.64 16.11
C TYR A 88 5.86 -18.80 17.25
N PHE A 89 5.88 -19.99 17.86
CA PHE A 89 5.48 -20.23 19.24
C PHE A 89 6.74 -20.38 20.10
#